data_AF-A0A498KVS3-F1
#
_entry.id   AF-A0A498KVS3-F1
#
_cell.length_a   1.000
_cell.length_b   1.000
_cell.length_c   1.000
_cell.angle_alpha   90.00
_cell.angle_beta   90.00
_cell.angle_gamma   90.00
#
_symmetry.space_group_name_H-M   'P 1'
#
loop_
_entity.id
_entity.type
_entity.pdbx_description
1 polymer ?
#
loop_
_entity_poly.entity_id
_entity_poly.type
_entity_poly.pdbx_seq_one_letter_code
_entity_poly.pdbx_strand_id
1 'polypeptide(L)'
;MSGADDEGGWKFELEDLPEEGGEEAAGLDEEDGEDGDAEEGNVAGSMVLDQPLEPGSPSMENTVFVLLGALCTVLFFMAVLGVI
;
A
#
# COMPACT_ATOMS: atom_id res chain seq x y z
N MET A 1 23.69 -8.30 27.86
CA MET A 1 22.94 -7.50 26.86
C MET A 1 23.95 -6.72 26.03
N SER A 2 23.67 -6.54 24.74
CA SER A 2 24.56 -6.13 23.63
C SER A 2 25.23 -7.32 22.95
N GLY A 3 25.12 -7.55 21.65
CA GLY A 3 24.40 -6.86 20.57
C GLY A 3 24.57 -7.69 19.31
N ALA A 4 23.50 -7.90 18.57
CA ALA A 4 23.52 -8.51 17.24
C ALA A 4 22.36 -7.88 16.48
N ASP A 5 22.67 -6.72 15.89
CA ASP A 5 21.89 -6.12 14.81
C ASP A 5 21.98 -7.04 13.59
N ASP A 6 20.94 -7.83 13.35
CA ASP A 6 20.72 -8.62 12.14
C ASP A 6 20.24 -7.70 10.97
N GLU A 7 21.03 -6.67 10.65
CA GLU A 7 20.72 -5.65 9.63
C GLU A 7 21.19 -6.00 8.21
N GLY A 8 21.45 -7.28 7.92
CA GLY A 8 22.13 -7.71 6.69
C GLY A 8 21.38 -8.67 5.77
N GLY A 9 20.36 -9.40 6.24
CA GLY A 9 19.78 -10.53 5.48
C GLY A 9 18.98 -10.17 4.21
N TRP A 10 18.74 -8.88 3.97
CA TRP A 10 17.79 -8.37 2.98
C TRP A 10 18.46 -7.47 1.94
N LYS A 11 19.75 -7.18 2.09
CA LYS A 11 20.52 -6.29 1.21
C LYS A 11 21.36 -7.16 0.28
N PHE A 12 21.16 -7.03 -1.02
CA PHE A 12 21.95 -7.69 -2.06
C PHE A 12 22.70 -6.62 -2.84
N GLU A 13 23.97 -6.85 -3.13
CA GLU A 13 24.74 -5.96 -4.01
C GLU A 13 24.43 -6.31 -5.47
N LEU A 14 24.51 -5.33 -6.37
CA LEU A 14 24.21 -5.54 -7.79
C LEU A 14 25.15 -6.59 -8.43
N GLU A 15 26.30 -6.81 -7.79
CA GLU A 15 27.34 -7.78 -8.12
C GLU A 15 26.93 -9.23 -7.76
N ASP A 16 25.97 -9.40 -6.86
CA ASP A 16 25.42 -10.71 -6.45
C ASP A 16 24.33 -11.22 -7.41
N LEU A 17 23.88 -10.38 -8.35
CA LEU A 17 22.89 -10.77 -9.35
C LEU A 17 23.57 -11.54 -10.50
N PRO A 18 23.01 -12.67 -10.95
CA PRO A 18 23.53 -13.36 -12.13
C PRO A 18 23.42 -12.47 -13.37
N GLU A 19 24.56 -12.20 -14.03
CA GLU A 19 24.66 -11.43 -15.28
C GLU A 19 24.11 -12.20 -16.51
N GLU A 20 22.83 -12.55 -16.52
CA GLU A 20 22.18 -13.07 -17.74
C GLU A 20 20.82 -12.41 -17.98
N GLY A 21 20.76 -11.58 -19.04
CA GLY A 21 19.52 -11.34 -19.78
C GLY A 21 18.86 -9.97 -19.61
N GLY A 22 19.57 -8.89 -19.92
CA GLY A 22 18.92 -7.62 -20.26
C GLY A 22 18.50 -7.62 -21.73
N GLU A 23 17.20 -7.53 -22.01
CA GLU A 23 16.72 -7.09 -23.32
C GLU A 23 15.34 -6.40 -23.23
N GLU A 24 15.32 -5.20 -23.81
CA GLU A 24 14.16 -4.42 -24.26
C GLU A 24 13.40 -3.56 -23.24
N ALA A 25 13.99 -2.38 -23.03
CA ALA A 25 13.24 -1.14 -22.87
C ALA A 25 12.25 -0.94 -24.03
N ALA A 26 11.02 -0.49 -23.74
CA ALA A 26 10.42 0.74 -24.31
C ALA A 26 8.89 0.75 -24.24
N GLY A 27 8.33 1.80 -23.61
CA GLY A 27 6.94 2.26 -23.80
C GLY A 27 5.88 1.29 -23.26
N LEU A 28 4.67 1.69 -22.86
CA LEU A 28 3.78 2.77 -23.26
C LEU A 28 2.91 3.05 -22.02
N ASP A 29 2.75 4.29 -21.57
CA ASP A 29 1.65 5.21 -21.93
C ASP A 29 0.25 4.56 -21.98
N GLU A 30 -0.67 5.23 -21.29
CA GLU A 30 -2.07 4.88 -21.05
C GLU A 30 -2.82 4.53 -22.34
N GLU A 31 -3.44 3.36 -22.44
CA GLU A 31 -4.67 3.20 -23.22
C GLU A 31 -5.53 2.03 -22.72
N ASP A 32 -6.79 2.39 -22.45
CA ASP A 32 -8.06 1.69 -22.62
C ASP A 32 -8.11 0.16 -22.77
N GLY A 33 -9.17 -0.41 -22.18
CA GLY A 33 -9.32 -1.81 -21.87
C GLY A 33 -9.26 -2.78 -23.05
N GLU A 34 -8.75 -3.98 -22.77
CA GLU A 34 -9.29 -5.21 -23.34
C GLU A 34 -8.95 -6.36 -22.39
N ASP A 35 -9.96 -7.14 -22.00
CA ASP A 35 -9.79 -8.40 -21.29
C ASP A 35 -8.97 -9.36 -22.16
N GLY A 36 -7.65 -9.35 -21.98
CA GLY A 36 -6.69 -10.17 -22.70
C GLY A 36 -5.93 -11.07 -21.74
N ASP A 37 -6.16 -12.37 -21.88
CA ASP A 37 -5.57 -13.51 -21.16
C ASP A 37 -4.05 -13.36 -20.97
N ALA A 38 -3.63 -12.83 -19.82
CA ALA A 38 -2.22 -12.70 -19.42
C ALA A 38 -1.79 -13.89 -18.55
N GLU A 39 -1.80 -15.09 -19.13
CA GLU A 39 -1.10 -16.26 -18.59
C GLU A 39 0.41 -16.19 -18.92
N GLU A 40 1.05 -15.07 -18.58
CA GLU A 40 2.49 -14.89 -18.75
C GLU A 40 3.09 -14.14 -17.55
N GLY A 41 3.75 -14.91 -16.68
CA GLY A 41 4.90 -14.45 -15.91
C GLY A 41 4.65 -13.62 -14.65
N ASN A 42 4.03 -14.21 -13.62
CA ASN A 42 4.26 -13.76 -12.24
C ASN A 42 4.83 -14.92 -11.41
N VAL A 43 6.03 -14.75 -10.82
CA VAL A 43 6.71 -15.77 -9.99
C VAL A 43 5.84 -16.19 -8.79
N ALA A 44 4.90 -15.34 -8.39
CA ALA A 44 3.95 -15.56 -7.31
C ALA A 44 2.58 -16.17 -7.75
N GLY A 45 2.40 -16.46 -9.05
CA GLY A 45 1.09 -16.85 -9.60
C GLY A 45 0.08 -15.70 -9.66
N SER A 46 -1.08 -15.95 -10.26
CA SER A 46 -2.22 -15.01 -10.23
C SER A 46 -2.78 -14.97 -8.80
N MET A 47 -2.56 -13.86 -8.10
CA MET A 47 -3.23 -13.61 -6.81
C MET A 47 -4.68 -13.23 -7.08
N VAL A 48 -5.53 -14.24 -7.26
CA VAL A 48 -6.98 -14.06 -7.15
C VAL A 48 -7.28 -13.74 -5.70
N LEU A 49 -7.65 -12.49 -5.44
CA LEU A 49 -8.09 -12.06 -4.12
C LEU A 49 -9.48 -12.63 -3.86
N ASP A 50 -9.59 -13.60 -2.93
CA ASP A 50 -10.88 -14.16 -2.51
C ASP A 50 -11.82 -13.10 -1.89
N GLN A 51 -11.27 -11.96 -1.47
CA GLN A 51 -12.00 -10.86 -0.87
C GLN A 51 -11.41 -9.50 -1.27
N PRO A 52 -12.22 -8.44 -1.36
CA PRO A 52 -11.73 -7.09 -1.66
C PRO A 52 -10.66 -6.65 -0.66
N LEU A 53 -9.61 -5.99 -1.14
CA LEU A 53 -8.56 -5.40 -0.28
C LEU A 53 -9.13 -4.40 0.73
N GLU A 54 -10.20 -3.70 0.34
CA GLU A 54 -10.84 -2.69 1.16
C GLU A 54 -12.22 -3.17 1.63
N PRO A 55 -12.52 -3.08 2.94
CA PRO A 55 -13.87 -3.30 3.43
C PRO A 55 -14.81 -2.28 2.77
N GLY A 56 -15.81 -2.75 2.01
CA GLY A 56 -16.70 -1.89 1.22
C GLY A 56 -17.56 -0.90 2.01
N SER A 57 -17.51 -0.93 3.34
CA SER A 57 -18.08 0.11 4.21
C SER A 57 -17.35 0.17 5.56
N PRO A 58 -17.26 1.35 6.20
CA PRO A 58 -16.70 1.47 7.54
C PRO A 58 -17.58 0.74 8.56
N SER A 59 -16.94 0.15 9.58
CA SER A 59 -17.67 -0.38 10.73
C SER A 59 -18.38 0.74 11.50
N MET A 60 -19.43 0.39 12.25
CA MET A 60 -20.14 1.34 13.10
C MET A 60 -19.19 1.98 14.14
N GLU A 61 -18.32 1.17 14.75
CA GLU A 61 -17.34 1.62 15.74
C GLU A 61 -16.36 2.64 15.13
N ASN A 62 -15.79 2.35 13.97
CA ASN A 62 -14.90 3.29 13.27
C ASN A 62 -15.63 4.58 12.93
N THR A 63 -16.89 4.48 12.49
CA THR A 63 -17.73 5.65 12.20
C THR A 63 -17.94 6.52 13.45
N VAL A 64 -18.23 5.91 14.61
CA VAL A 64 -18.40 6.63 15.87
C VAL A 64 -17.11 7.33 16.31
N PHE A 65 -15.95 6.67 16.19
CA PHE A 65 -14.68 7.30 16.56
C PHE A 65 -14.29 8.46 15.66
N VAL A 66 -14.51 8.33 14.35
CA VAL A 66 -14.29 9.42 13.40
C VAL A 66 -15.18 10.62 13.72
N LEU A 67 -16.47 10.38 13.99
CA LEU A 67 -17.42 11.43 14.36
C LEU A 67 -17.05 12.10 15.69
N LEU A 68 -16.65 11.33 16.69
CA LEU A 68 -16.22 11.86 17.98
C LEU A 68 -14.95 12.70 17.83
N GLY A 69 -13.98 12.23 17.04
CA GLY A 69 -12.77 12.99 16.73
C GLY A 69 -13.09 14.32 16.04
N ALA A 70 -13.95 14.29 15.01
CA ALA A 70 -14.41 15.49 14.32
C ALA A 70 -15.16 16.47 15.24
N LEU A 71 -15.98 15.97 16.16
CA LEU A 71 -16.66 16.80 17.14
C LEU A 71 -15.65 17.45 18.11
N CYS A 72 -14.70 16.67 18.62
CA CYS A 72 -13.65 17.18 19.51
C CYS A 72 -12.79 18.25 18.85
N THR A 73 -12.42 18.10 17.57
CA THR A 73 -11.64 19.12 16.85
C THR A 73 -12.44 20.40 16.67
N VAL A 74 -13.72 20.32 16.30
CA VAL A 74 -14.60 21.50 16.18
C VAL A 74 -14.73 22.21 17.54
N LEU A 75 -14.98 21.47 18.62
CA LEU A 75 -15.07 22.05 19.96
C LEU A 75 -13.76 22.71 20.39
N PHE A 76 -12.63 22.07 20.10
CA PHE A 76 -11.32 22.65 20.36
C PHE A 76 -11.13 23.98 19.61
N PHE A 77 -11.48 24.05 18.33
CA PHE A 77 -11.42 25.30 17.58
C PHE A 77 -12.36 26.37 18.12
N MET A 78 -13.59 26.00 18.51
CA MET A 78 -14.53 26.95 19.13
C MET A 78 -13.97 27.52 20.45
N ALA A 79 -13.33 26.70 21.26
CA ALA A 79 -12.68 27.13 22.50
C ALA A 79 -11.46 28.02 22.22
N VAL A 80 -10.62 27.68 21.24
CA VAL A 80 -9.46 28.50 20.85
C VAL A 80 -9.89 29.87 20.31
N LEU A 81 -11.00 29.92 19.58
CA LEU A 81 -11.56 31.16 19.04
C LEU A 81 -12.37 31.97 20.07
N GLY A 82 -12.59 31.44 21.28
CA GLY A 82 -13.36 32.09 22.34
C GLY A 82 -14.86 32.22 22.05
N VAL A 83 -15.38 31.34 21.19
CA VAL A 83 -16.84 31.25 20.90
C VAL A 83 -17.58 30.58 22.06
N ILE A 84 -16.87 29.70 22.77
CA ILE A 84 -17.25 29.05 24.03
C ILE A 84 -16.07 29.17 25.00
#